data_AF-A0A3B8VZ18-F1
#
_entry.id   AF-A0A3B8VZ18-F1
#
_cell.length_a   1.000
_cell.length_b   1.000
_cell.length_c   1.000
_cell.angle_alpha   90.00
_cell.angle_beta   90.00
_cell.angle_gamma   90.00
#
_symmetry.space_group_name_H-M   'P 1'
#
loop_
_entity.id
_entity.type
_entity.pdbx_description
1 polymer ?
#
loop_
_entity_poly.entity_id
_entity_poly.type
_entity_poly.pdbx_seq_one_letter_code
_entity_poly.pdbx_strand_id
1 'polypeptide(L)'
;DTDSIGFTSGSFGSRITFDTGRAVLNAATLVIEQMKERAALLWEVPADDVDFTDGVFICSLNTDDRLTFKEMAGEMTHTGGTITCSASDVQGGVGPQLAGNIVDV
;
A
#
# COMPACT_ATOMS: atom_id res chain seq x y z
N ASP A 1 17.95 8.88 5.71
CA ASP A 1 17.42 10.24 5.80
C ASP A 1 16.39 10.24 6.91
N THR A 2 16.62 10.98 7.99
CA THR A 2 15.70 11.07 9.15
C THR A 2 14.66 12.18 8.98
N ASP A 3 14.81 13.02 7.96
CA ASP A 3 13.91 14.15 7.71
C ASP A 3 12.67 13.71 6.91
N SER A 4 12.71 12.53 6.28
CA SER A 4 11.65 12.00 5.42
C SER A 4 10.90 10.79 5.98
N ILE A 5 11.34 10.19 7.10
CA ILE A 5 10.73 8.98 7.66
C ILE A 5 10.39 9.13 9.14
N GLY A 6 9.35 8.43 9.59
CA GLY A 6 9.05 8.28 11.01
C GLY A 6 10.16 7.54 11.75
N PHE A 7 10.16 7.62 13.09
CA PHE A 7 11.16 6.94 13.91
C PHE A 7 11.21 5.43 13.59
N THR A 8 12.42 4.95 13.30
CA THR A 8 12.71 3.52 13.21
C THR A 8 13.76 3.19 14.25
N SER A 9 13.49 2.18 15.08
CA SER A 9 14.57 1.58 15.87
C SER A 9 15.54 0.86 14.92
N GLY A 10 16.80 0.66 15.33
CA GLY A 10 17.86 0.13 14.46
C GLY A 10 17.61 -1.29 13.91
N SER A 11 18.43 -1.68 12.93
CA SER A 11 18.39 -3.00 12.28
C SER A 11 19.03 -4.07 13.15
N PHE A 12 18.22 -4.75 13.97
CA PHE A 12 18.62 -5.87 14.81
C PHE A 12 17.44 -6.78 15.14
N GLY A 13 17.72 -7.98 15.65
CA GLY A 13 16.68 -8.92 16.13
C GLY A 13 15.83 -9.53 15.02
N SER A 14 16.30 -9.51 13.77
CA SER A 14 15.59 -10.06 12.59
C SER A 14 14.16 -9.55 12.38
N ARG A 15 13.82 -8.39 12.95
CA ARG A 15 12.45 -7.86 12.98
C ARG A 15 12.07 -6.99 11.79
N ILE A 16 13.06 -6.44 11.06
CA ILE A 16 12.84 -5.37 10.07
C ILE A 16 11.87 -5.78 8.96
N THR A 17 11.98 -7.00 8.44
CA THR A 17 11.06 -7.51 7.42
C THR A 17 9.62 -7.53 7.91
N PHE A 18 9.40 -7.87 9.19
CA PHE A 18 8.08 -7.89 9.79
C PHE A 18 7.59 -6.48 10.14
N ASP A 19 8.38 -5.72 10.90
CA ASP A 19 7.99 -4.42 11.43
C ASP A 19 7.81 -3.37 10.33
N THR A 20 8.91 -3.08 9.62
CA THR A 20 8.89 -2.07 8.55
C THR A 20 8.08 -2.57 7.37
N GLY A 21 8.10 -3.88 7.08
CA GLY A 21 7.28 -4.47 6.03
C GLY A 21 5.78 -4.24 6.25
N ARG A 22 5.28 -4.42 7.48
CA ARG A 22 3.88 -4.13 7.80
C ARG A 22 3.53 -2.65 7.70
N ALA A 23 4.40 -1.76 8.16
CA ALA A 23 4.20 -0.32 7.97
C ALA A 23 4.14 0.06 6.48
N VAL A 24 4.98 -0.56 5.64
CA VAL A 24 4.95 -0.37 4.18
C VAL A 24 3.65 -0.90 3.57
N LEU A 25 3.17 -2.07 3.99
CA LEU A 25 1.87 -2.61 3.52
C LEU A 25 0.72 -1.66 3.87
N ASN A 26 0.69 -1.14 5.10
CA ASN A 26 -0.33 -0.17 5.52
C ASN A 26 -0.26 1.11 4.69
N ALA A 27 0.95 1.65 4.46
CA ALA A 27 1.13 2.83 3.61
C ALA A 27 0.66 2.58 2.17
N ALA A 28 0.96 1.40 1.60
CA ALA A 28 0.51 1.03 0.27
C ALA A 28 -1.02 0.93 0.18
N THR A 29 -1.68 0.35 1.20
CA THR A 29 -3.15 0.32 1.29
C THR A 29 -3.73 1.73 1.31
N LEU A 30 -3.18 2.65 2.13
CA LEU A 30 -3.62 4.04 2.17
C LEU A 30 -3.47 4.75 0.82
N VAL A 31 -2.40 4.44 0.06
CA VAL A 31 -2.23 4.98 -1.31
C VAL A 31 -3.35 4.47 -2.22
N ILE A 32 -3.65 3.18 -2.16
CA ILE A 32 -4.73 2.57 -2.96
C ILE A 32 -6.07 3.21 -2.58
N GLU A 33 -6.39 3.37 -1.30
CA GLU A 33 -7.64 4.00 -0.83
C GLU A 33 -7.79 5.43 -1.37
N GLN A 34 -6.76 6.27 -1.24
CA GLN A 34 -6.81 7.63 -1.82
C GLN A 34 -6.96 7.59 -3.35
N MET A 35 -6.32 6.66 -4.04
CA MET A 35 -6.50 6.51 -5.50
C MET A 35 -7.90 6.03 -5.86
N LYS A 36 -8.52 5.15 -5.06
CA LYS A 36 -9.92 4.75 -5.25
C LYS A 36 -10.86 5.93 -5.11
N GLU A 37 -10.64 6.80 -4.11
CA GLU A 37 -11.39 8.05 -3.96
C GLU A 37 -11.25 8.95 -5.20
N ARG A 38 -10.04 9.05 -5.77
CA ARG A 38 -9.82 9.83 -6.99
C ARG A 38 -10.51 9.22 -8.22
N ALA A 39 -10.48 7.89 -8.36
CA ALA A 39 -11.18 7.20 -9.44
C ALA A 39 -12.70 7.41 -9.32
N ALA A 40 -13.23 7.35 -8.10
CA ALA A 40 -14.63 7.56 -7.81
C ALA A 40 -15.11 8.98 -8.21
N LEU A 41 -14.26 10.00 -8.02
CA LEU A 41 -14.54 11.35 -8.51
C LEU A 41 -14.64 11.43 -10.04
N LEU A 42 -13.79 10.70 -10.77
CA LEU A 42 -13.83 10.68 -12.24
C LEU A 42 -15.09 10.03 -12.78
N TRP A 43 -15.59 9.01 -12.07
CA TRP A 43 -16.78 8.26 -12.46
C TRP A 43 -18.07 8.76 -11.81
N GLU A 44 -17.99 9.79 -10.97
CA GLU A 44 -19.12 10.35 -10.20
C GLU A 44 -19.87 9.29 -9.36
N VAL A 45 -19.12 8.34 -8.78
CA VAL A 45 -19.64 7.26 -7.92
C VAL A 45 -19.09 7.37 -6.48
N PRO A 46 -19.68 6.66 -5.50
CA PRO A 46 -19.08 6.46 -4.19
C PRO A 46 -17.74 5.72 -4.26
N ALA A 47 -16.80 6.05 -3.37
CA ALA A 47 -15.49 5.37 -3.31
C ALA A 47 -15.58 3.88 -2.95
N ASP A 48 -16.64 3.49 -2.24
CA ASP A 48 -16.94 2.09 -1.91
C ASP A 48 -17.34 1.26 -3.15
N ASP A 49 -17.78 1.93 -4.23
CA ASP A 49 -18.13 1.31 -5.51
C ASP A 49 -16.95 1.27 -6.50
N VAL A 50 -15.73 1.49 -6.00
CA VAL A 50 -14.49 1.26 -6.75
C VAL A 50 -13.80 0.05 -6.13
N ASP A 51 -13.35 -0.88 -6.95
CA ASP A 51 -12.52 -2.01 -6.56
C ASP A 51 -11.09 -1.84 -7.09
N PHE A 52 -10.11 -2.48 -6.44
CA PHE A 52 -8.73 -2.53 -6.92
C PHE A 52 -8.20 -3.96 -6.89
N THR A 53 -7.93 -4.52 -8.08
CA THR A 53 -7.36 -5.86 -8.23
C THR A 53 -6.34 -5.88 -9.35
N ASP A 54 -5.24 -6.61 -9.15
CA ASP A 54 -4.19 -6.81 -10.15
C ASP A 54 -3.68 -5.52 -10.81
N GLY A 55 -3.59 -4.43 -10.02
CA GLY A 55 -3.11 -3.13 -10.50
C GLY A 55 -4.15 -2.32 -11.28
N VAL A 56 -5.43 -2.68 -11.24
CA VAL A 56 -6.52 -2.02 -11.98
C VAL A 56 -7.63 -1.60 -11.03
N PHE A 57 -8.03 -0.33 -11.12
CA PHE A 57 -9.23 0.23 -10.52
C PHE A 57 -10.44 -0.08 -11.41
N ILE A 58 -11.54 -0.53 -10.83
CA ILE A 58 -12.75 -0.96 -11.56
C ILE A 58 -13.98 -0.38 -10.86
N CYS A 59 -14.88 0.25 -11.61
CA CYS A 59 -16.17 0.66 -11.07
C CYS A 59 -17.09 -0.56 -10.92
N SER A 60 -17.55 -0.84 -9.70
CA SER A 60 -18.45 -1.98 -9.41
C SER A 60 -19.85 -1.77 -10.00
N LEU A 61 -20.25 -0.52 -10.25
CA LEU A 61 -21.52 -0.16 -10.89
C LEU A 61 -21.46 -0.24 -12.42
N ASN A 62 -20.27 -0.08 -13.01
CA ASN A 62 -20.03 -0.21 -14.45
C ASN A 62 -18.65 -0.81 -14.73
N THR A 63 -18.59 -2.11 -15.01
CA THR A 63 -17.31 -2.82 -15.15
C THR A 63 -16.49 -2.44 -16.38
N ASP A 64 -17.07 -1.71 -17.34
CA ASP A 64 -16.33 -1.16 -18.48
C ASP A 64 -15.45 0.03 -18.08
N ASP A 65 -15.80 0.72 -16.98
CA ASP A 65 -15.01 1.80 -16.43
C ASP A 65 -13.85 1.24 -15.60
N ARG A 66 -12.66 1.27 -16.21
CA ARG A 66 -11.43 0.71 -15.66
C ARG A 66 -10.26 1.62 -15.90
N LEU A 67 -9.39 1.74 -14.91
CA LEU A 67 -8.14 2.48 -15.01
C LEU A 67 -7.01 1.66 -14.39
N THR A 68 -5.92 1.48 -15.11
CA THR A 68 -4.70 0.91 -14.52
C THR A 68 -4.12 1.87 -13.48
N PHE A 69 -3.25 1.35 -12.59
CA PHE A 69 -2.53 2.18 -11.63
C PHE A 69 -1.78 3.35 -12.29
N LYS A 70 -1.18 3.10 -13.46
CA LYS A 70 -0.47 4.12 -14.22
C LYS A 70 -1.39 5.21 -14.76
N GLU A 71 -2.56 4.84 -15.28
CA GLU A 71 -3.54 5.79 -15.81
C GLU A 71 -4.12 6.64 -14.69
N MET A 72 -4.50 6.02 -13.57
CA MET A 72 -4.94 6.75 -12.38
C MET A 72 -3.88 7.70 -11.84
N ALA A 73 -2.61 7.30 -11.84
CA ALA A 73 -1.50 8.19 -11.46
C ALA A 73 -1.36 9.39 -12.40
N GLY A 74 -1.71 9.25 -13.68
CA GLY A 74 -1.77 10.34 -14.65
C GLY A 74 -2.88 11.35 -14.36
N GLU A 75 -4.00 10.90 -13.79
CA GLU A 75 -5.15 11.76 -13.47
C GLU A 75 -5.03 12.49 -12.13
N MET A 76 -3.94 12.29 -11.38
CA MET A 76 -3.75 12.90 -10.06
C MET A 76 -3.85 14.43 -10.08
N THR A 77 -3.31 15.09 -11.11
CA THR A 77 -3.37 16.56 -11.22
C THR A 77 -4.81 17.07 -11.40
N HIS A 78 -5.66 16.32 -12.09
CA HIS A 78 -7.06 16.69 -12.32
C HIS A 78 -7.97 16.30 -11.15
N THR A 79 -7.58 15.31 -10.37
CA THR A 79 -8.39 14.76 -9.27
C THR A 79 -8.03 15.33 -7.90
N GLY A 80 -7.06 16.26 -7.80
CA GLY A 80 -6.75 17.01 -6.58
C GLY A 80 -5.31 16.94 -6.07
N GLY A 81 -4.37 16.60 -6.95
CA GLY A 81 -2.92 16.71 -6.73
C GLY A 81 -2.23 15.41 -6.31
N THR A 82 -0.99 15.54 -5.84
CA THR A 82 -0.14 14.41 -5.41
C THR A 82 -0.73 13.69 -4.22
N ILE A 83 -0.66 12.34 -4.23
CA ILE A 83 -1.03 11.50 -3.10
C ILE A 83 0.20 11.31 -2.21
N THR A 84 0.02 11.49 -0.91
CA THR A 84 1.06 11.26 0.11
C THR A 84 0.43 10.48 1.26
N CYS A 85 1.12 9.43 1.69
CA CYS A 85 0.69 8.57 2.77
C CYS A 85 1.86 8.29 3.72
N SER A 86 1.57 8.23 5.01
CA SER A 86 2.52 7.82 6.04
C SER A 86 1.82 6.84 6.97
N ALA A 87 2.49 5.74 7.30
CA ALA A 87 1.97 4.74 8.23
C ALA A 87 3.05 4.30 9.22
N SER A 88 2.60 3.80 10.37
CA SER A 88 3.46 3.22 11.40
C SER A 88 2.71 2.03 12.01
N ASP A 89 3.45 1.06 12.55
CA ASP A 89 2.87 -0.13 13.17
C ASP A 89 3.55 -0.40 14.51
N VAL A 90 2.79 -0.95 15.45
CA VAL A 90 3.25 -1.40 16.76
C VAL A 90 3.09 -2.92 16.80
N GLN A 91 4.18 -3.63 17.09
CA GLN A 91 4.27 -5.07 16.89
C GLN A 91 3.17 -5.87 17.62
N GLY A 92 2.58 -6.83 16.90
CA GLY A 92 1.80 -7.95 17.44
C GLY A 92 1.90 -9.16 16.51
N GLY A 93 1.79 -10.39 17.02
CA GLY A 93 1.82 -11.62 16.19
C GLY A 93 3.22 -12.12 15.78
N VAL A 94 4.25 -11.85 16.60
CA VAL A 94 5.61 -12.34 16.37
C VAL A 94 5.70 -13.87 16.47
N GLY A 95 6.50 -14.50 15.59
CA GLY A 95 6.65 -15.96 15.51
C GLY A 95 8.12 -16.41 15.42
N PRO A 96 8.42 -17.68 15.71
CA PRO A 96 9.78 -18.21 15.65
C PRO A 96 10.26 -18.43 14.21
N GLN A 97 11.56 -18.24 13.98
CA GLN A 97 12.25 -18.72 12.77
C GLN A 97 12.96 -20.04 13.10
N LEU A 98 12.64 -21.10 12.36
CA LEU A 98 13.20 -22.45 12.56
C LEU A 98 14.04 -22.83 11.34
N ALA A 99 15.19 -23.47 11.56
CA ALA A 99 16.08 -23.95 10.50
C ALA A 99 16.74 -25.28 10.90
N GLY A 100 16.96 -26.16 9.91
CA GLY A 100 17.72 -27.40 10.06
C GLY A 100 18.68 -27.55 8.88
N ASN A 101 19.97 -27.79 9.16
CA ASN A 101 21.02 -27.88 8.14
C ASN A 101 21.72 -29.25 8.22
N ILE A 102 22.04 -29.85 7.08
CA ILE A 102 22.89 -31.05 6.97
C ILE A 102 24.13 -30.64 6.14
N VAL A 103 25.31 -31.00 6.61
CA VAL A 103 26.60 -30.61 6.03
C VAL A 103 27.48 -31.85 5.88
N ASP A 104 28.15 -31.98 4.74
CA ASP A 104 29.16 -32.99 4.43
C ASP A 104 30.46 -32.28 3.98
N VAL A 105 31.64 -32.88 4.20
CA VAL A 105 32.96 -32.23 4.04
C VAL A 105 33.81 -32.76 2.90
#